data_AF-A0A1H2Y0N0-F1
#
_entry.id   AF-A0A1H2Y0N0-F1
#
_cell.length_a   1.000
_cell.length_b   1.000
_cell.length_c   1.000
_cell.angle_alpha   90.00
_cell.angle_beta   90.00
_cell.angle_gamma   90.00
#
_symmetry.space_group_name_H-M   'P 1'
#
loop_
_entity.id
_entity.type
_entity.pdbx_description
1 polymer ?
#
loop_
_entity_poly.entity_id
_entity_poly.type
_entity_poly.pdbx_seq_one_letter_code
_entity_poly.pdbx_strand_id
1 'polypeptide(L)'
;MPLWKKYLLFLWKSTNQHGVHSPFVFRLVTQCFYSRDKIPCSHYPKGISKRKGQFLLRLVKYFAPKSIKIYSDRKDFTSFFPAPLTEVSKQQQDMIILYQQENKPTQEELIGQMHNDSLLLVVAPHQRENEDFFKQLAENKAFTVVIDTFSFALFFIRSEQERECFVIRT
;
A
#
# COMPACT_ATOMS: atom_id res chain seq x y z
N MET A 1 -5.61 1.52 21.85
CA MET A 1 -6.59 2.57 21.48
C MET A 1 -7.55 2.04 20.41
N PRO A 2 -8.87 2.24 20.53
CA PRO A 2 -9.84 1.84 19.50
C PRO A 2 -9.56 2.45 18.13
N LEU A 3 -9.94 1.75 17.04
CA LEU A 3 -9.71 2.21 15.66
C LEU A 3 -10.31 3.58 15.37
N TRP A 4 -11.50 3.89 15.90
CA TRP A 4 -12.13 5.19 15.68
C TRP A 4 -11.32 6.34 16.31
N LYS A 5 -10.72 6.14 17.49
CA LYS A 5 -9.84 7.15 18.11
C LYS A 5 -8.57 7.34 17.28
N LYS A 6 -7.98 6.25 16.78
CA LYS A 6 -6.85 6.31 15.84
C LYS A 6 -7.23 7.09 14.57
N TYR A 7 -8.43 6.86 14.05
CA TYR A 7 -8.92 7.56 12.87
C TYR A 7 -9.07 9.07 13.09
N LEU A 8 -9.59 9.49 14.24
CA LEU A 8 -9.67 10.92 14.58
C LEU A 8 -8.28 11.57 14.66
N LEU A 9 -7.30 10.89 15.27
CA LEU A 9 -5.92 11.37 15.30
C LEU A 9 -5.29 11.42 13.91
N PHE A 10 -5.57 10.42 13.06
CA PHE A 10 -5.18 10.43 11.66
C PHE A 10 -5.76 11.65 10.94
N LEU A 11 -7.07 11.94 11.11
CA LEU A 11 -7.72 13.08 10.45
C LEU A 11 -7.09 14.41 10.85
N TRP A 12 -6.69 14.57 12.12
CA TRP A 12 -5.97 15.77 12.56
C TRP A 12 -4.63 15.88 11.84
N LYS A 13 -3.84 14.80 11.76
CA LYS A 13 -2.50 14.82 11.17
C LYS A 13 -2.49 14.83 9.64
N SER A 14 -3.56 14.35 9.01
CA SER A 14 -3.59 14.11 7.57
C SER A 14 -3.70 15.40 6.77
N THR A 15 -2.98 15.45 5.65
CA THR A 15 -3.06 16.51 4.64
C THR A 15 -3.78 16.02 3.39
N ASN A 16 -4.04 16.93 2.47
CA ASN A 16 -4.50 16.62 1.10
C ASN A 16 -3.34 16.92 0.11
N GLN A 17 -3.60 16.88 -1.20
CA GLN A 17 -2.64 17.23 -2.26
C GLN A 17 -1.87 18.55 -2.03
N HIS A 18 -2.47 19.55 -1.36
CA HIS A 18 -1.85 20.85 -1.11
C HIS A 18 -0.74 20.82 -0.04
N GLY A 19 -0.68 19.78 0.79
CA GLY A 19 0.40 19.56 1.75
C GLY A 19 1.45 18.56 1.26
N VAL A 20 1.47 18.26 -0.04
CA VAL A 20 2.40 17.32 -0.65
C VAL A 20 3.45 18.11 -1.43
N HIS A 21 4.72 18.00 -1.02
CA HIS A 21 5.84 18.70 -1.64
C HIS A 21 6.63 17.83 -2.62
N SER A 22 6.43 16.51 -2.60
CA SER A 22 7.02 15.58 -3.57
C SER A 22 6.21 15.55 -4.88
N PRO A 23 6.81 15.87 -6.05
CA PRO A 23 6.14 15.77 -7.35
C PRO A 23 5.63 14.36 -7.66
N PHE A 24 6.34 13.32 -7.19
CA PHE A 24 5.92 11.93 -7.32
C PHE A 24 4.62 11.67 -6.54
N VAL A 25 4.59 12.04 -5.26
CA VAL A 25 3.43 11.84 -4.40
C VAL A 25 2.25 12.69 -4.87
N PHE A 26 2.51 13.92 -5.33
CA PHE A 26 1.46 14.80 -5.86
C PHE A 26 0.76 14.16 -7.07
N ARG A 27 1.51 13.61 -8.03
CA ARG A 27 0.95 12.88 -9.17
C ARG A 27 0.16 11.64 -8.72
N LEU A 28 0.71 10.85 -7.80
CA LEU A 28 0.03 9.67 -7.28
C LEU A 28 -1.32 10.02 -6.62
N VAL A 29 -1.35 11.06 -5.80
CA VAL A 29 -2.57 11.51 -5.13
C VAL A 29 -3.61 12.00 -6.15
N THR A 30 -3.20 12.91 -7.03
CA THR A 30 -4.13 13.56 -7.98
C THR A 30 -4.65 12.60 -9.04
N GLN A 31 -3.80 11.71 -9.55
CA GLN A 31 -4.13 10.82 -10.67
C GLN A 31 -4.66 9.45 -10.23
N CYS A 32 -4.31 8.96 -9.04
CA CYS A 32 -4.74 7.65 -8.55
C CYS A 32 -5.69 7.76 -7.35
N PHE A 33 -5.31 8.47 -6.29
CA PHE A 33 -6.11 8.48 -5.05
C PHE A 33 -7.45 9.19 -5.26
N TYR A 34 -7.42 10.35 -5.91
CA TYR A 34 -8.61 11.17 -6.19
C TYR A 34 -9.34 10.81 -7.48
N SER A 35 -8.80 9.86 -8.26
CA SER A 35 -9.51 9.33 -9.43
C SER A 35 -10.90 8.83 -9.03
N ARG A 36 -11.88 9.04 -9.91
CA ARG A 36 -13.25 8.54 -9.75
C ARG A 36 -13.54 7.35 -10.67
N ASP A 37 -12.50 6.85 -11.35
CA ASP A 37 -12.60 5.69 -12.22
C ASP A 37 -13.15 4.50 -11.45
N LYS A 38 -14.15 3.85 -12.05
CA LYS A 38 -14.69 2.58 -11.57
C LYS A 38 -14.15 1.47 -12.45
N ILE A 39 -13.28 0.65 -11.90
CA ILE A 39 -12.73 -0.52 -12.58
C ILE A 39 -13.75 -1.66 -12.42
N PRO A 40 -14.28 -2.23 -13.53
CA PRO A 40 -15.22 -3.33 -13.46
C PRO A 40 -14.66 -4.48 -12.62
N CYS A 41 -15.45 -4.93 -11.65
CA CYS A 41 -15.08 -6.02 -10.76
C CYS A 41 -16.36 -6.71 -10.28
N SER A 42 -16.48 -8.00 -10.54
CA SER A 42 -17.66 -8.80 -10.18
C SER A 42 -17.64 -9.24 -8.72
N HIS A 43 -16.45 -9.49 -8.16
CA HIS A 43 -16.29 -10.03 -6.82
C HIS A 43 -15.23 -9.27 -6.03
N TYR A 44 -15.56 -8.83 -4.82
CA TYR A 44 -14.61 -8.24 -3.88
C TYR A 44 -14.30 -9.24 -2.76
N PRO A 45 -13.04 -9.34 -2.30
CA PRO A 45 -12.67 -10.23 -1.19
C PRO A 45 -13.47 -9.91 0.07
N LYS A 46 -13.82 -10.92 0.87
CA LYS A 46 -14.53 -10.68 2.14
C LYS A 46 -13.62 -9.85 3.06
N GLY A 47 -14.19 -8.85 3.74
CA GLY A 47 -13.45 -7.92 4.59
C GLY A 47 -12.90 -6.69 3.85
N ILE A 48 -12.88 -6.70 2.51
CA ILE A 48 -12.55 -5.55 1.67
C ILE A 48 -13.85 -4.92 1.15
N SER A 49 -14.13 -3.68 1.56
CA SER A 49 -15.28 -2.94 1.04
C SER A 49 -15.08 -2.58 -0.43
N LYS A 50 -16.18 -2.35 -1.16
CA LYS A 50 -16.14 -1.91 -2.57
C LYS A 50 -15.21 -0.71 -2.79
N ARG A 51 -15.26 0.29 -1.90
CA ARG A 51 -14.39 1.48 -1.99
C ARG A 51 -12.91 1.11 -1.86
N LYS A 52 -12.56 0.25 -0.89
CA LYS A 52 -11.17 -0.23 -0.69
C LYS A 52 -10.69 -1.08 -1.86
N GLY A 53 -11.53 -1.98 -2.37
CA GLY A 53 -11.21 -2.79 -3.55
C GLY A 53 -11.00 -1.94 -4.80
N GLN A 54 -11.82 -0.93 -5.03
CA GLN A 54 -11.61 0.02 -6.14
C GLN A 54 -10.30 0.79 -6.00
N PHE A 55 -9.93 1.22 -4.79
CA PHE A 55 -8.64 1.86 -4.54
C PHE A 55 -7.47 0.93 -4.91
N LEU A 56 -7.51 -0.34 -4.47
CA LEU A 56 -6.52 -1.36 -4.85
C LEU A 56 -6.40 -1.52 -6.37
N LEU A 57 -7.52 -1.65 -7.08
CA LEU A 57 -7.53 -1.79 -8.53
C LEU A 57 -6.97 -0.54 -9.23
N ARG A 58 -7.24 0.66 -8.70
CA ARG A 58 -6.67 1.90 -9.25
C ARG A 58 -5.17 1.98 -9.05
N LEU A 59 -4.64 1.49 -7.93
CA LEU A 59 -3.20 1.35 -7.74
C LEU A 59 -2.60 0.43 -8.81
N VAL A 60 -3.18 -0.75 -9.02
CA VAL A 60 -2.70 -1.67 -10.07
C VAL A 60 -2.79 -1.05 -11.45
N LYS A 61 -3.89 -0.34 -11.78
CA LYS A 61 -4.03 0.38 -13.05
C LYS A 61 -2.97 1.49 -13.21
N TYR A 62 -2.72 2.26 -12.15
CA TYR A 62 -1.80 3.40 -12.18
C TYR A 62 -0.34 2.97 -12.31
N PHE A 63 0.08 1.97 -11.53
CA PHE A 63 1.46 1.47 -11.57
C PHE A 63 1.71 0.49 -12.70
N ALA A 64 0.67 -0.17 -13.22
CA ALA A 64 0.76 -1.21 -14.25
C ALA A 64 1.90 -2.21 -13.98
N PRO A 65 1.95 -2.82 -12.77
CA PRO A 65 3.05 -3.70 -12.38
C PRO A 65 3.10 -4.92 -13.29
N LYS A 66 4.31 -5.38 -13.63
CA LYS A 66 4.54 -6.63 -14.35
C LYS A 66 4.50 -7.83 -13.40
N SER A 67 4.88 -7.62 -12.14
CA SER A 67 4.90 -8.65 -11.10
C SER A 67 4.27 -8.14 -9.79
N ILE A 68 3.40 -8.96 -9.21
CA ILE A 68 2.72 -8.73 -7.94
C ILE A 68 2.98 -9.93 -7.02
N LYS A 69 3.63 -9.69 -5.89
CA LYS A 69 3.74 -10.67 -4.80
C LYS A 69 2.69 -10.38 -3.73
N ILE A 70 1.87 -11.36 -3.40
CA ILE A 70 0.83 -11.23 -2.38
C ILE A 70 1.18 -12.11 -1.18
N TYR A 71 1.24 -11.48 -0.01
CA TYR A 71 1.33 -12.12 1.30
C TYR A 71 -0.04 -12.00 1.97
N SER A 72 -0.84 -13.07 1.85
CA SER A 72 -2.15 -13.17 2.46
C SER A 72 -2.55 -14.62 2.69
N ASP A 73 -3.08 -14.92 3.87
CA ASP A 73 -3.69 -16.22 4.17
C ASP A 73 -5.09 -16.36 3.51
N ARG A 74 -5.59 -15.28 2.89
CA ARG A 74 -6.89 -15.18 2.23
C ARG A 74 -6.82 -15.52 0.74
N LYS A 75 -7.27 -16.73 0.38
CA LYS A 75 -7.34 -17.17 -1.04
C LYS A 75 -8.18 -16.23 -1.92
N ASP A 76 -9.32 -15.74 -1.42
CA ASP A 76 -10.18 -14.83 -2.17
C ASP A 76 -9.52 -13.47 -2.45
N PHE A 77 -8.64 -13.02 -1.56
CA PHE A 77 -7.82 -11.83 -1.78
C PHE A 77 -6.73 -12.08 -2.83
N THR A 78 -6.05 -13.22 -2.80
CA THR A 78 -5.06 -13.55 -3.83
C THR A 78 -5.68 -13.64 -5.23
N SER A 79 -6.89 -14.19 -5.36
CA SER A 79 -7.63 -14.27 -6.63
C SER A 79 -8.23 -12.94 -7.10
N PHE A 80 -8.13 -11.87 -6.29
CA PHE A 80 -8.63 -10.54 -6.67
C PHE A 80 -7.78 -9.89 -7.76
N PHE A 81 -6.52 -10.28 -7.87
CA PHE A 81 -5.57 -9.78 -8.85
C PHE A 81 -5.40 -10.80 -10.00
N PRO A 82 -5.13 -10.35 -11.24
CA PRO A 82 -4.93 -11.26 -12.37
C PRO A 82 -3.79 -12.25 -12.13
N ALA A 83 -4.04 -13.54 -12.33
CA ALA A 83 -3.03 -14.60 -12.18
C ALA A 83 -1.75 -14.40 -13.03
N PRO A 84 -1.78 -13.81 -14.24
CA PRO A 84 -0.56 -13.52 -14.99
C PRO A 84 0.39 -12.53 -14.31
N LEU A 85 -0.12 -11.72 -13.38
CA LEU A 85 0.69 -10.76 -12.61
C LEU A 85 1.28 -11.39 -11.34
N THR A 86 0.76 -12.53 -10.87
CA THR A 86 1.22 -13.17 -9.63
C THR A 86 2.35 -14.15 -9.93
N GLU A 87 3.58 -13.76 -9.64
CA GLU A 87 4.77 -14.57 -9.98
C GLU A 87 5.22 -15.58 -8.91
N VAL A 88 5.85 -16.64 -9.43
CA VAL A 88 6.33 -17.86 -8.76
C VAL A 88 7.87 -17.85 -8.56
N SER A 89 8.58 -16.79 -8.98
CA SER A 89 10.07 -16.76 -9.04
C SER A 89 10.77 -15.85 -8.01
N LYS A 90 12.08 -16.10 -7.76
CA LYS A 90 12.98 -15.34 -6.86
C LYS A 90 13.47 -14.00 -7.48
N GLN A 91 12.63 -13.29 -8.23
CA GLN A 91 12.98 -11.97 -8.79
C GLN A 91 12.37 -10.83 -7.98
N GLN A 92 12.95 -9.64 -8.12
CA GLN A 92 12.39 -8.42 -7.55
C GLN A 92 10.98 -8.17 -8.11
N GLN A 93 10.12 -7.54 -7.31
CA GLN A 93 8.69 -7.44 -7.55
C GLN A 93 8.30 -5.98 -7.76
N ASP A 94 7.48 -5.69 -8.77
CA ASP A 94 6.99 -4.33 -9.00
C ASP A 94 5.99 -3.90 -7.92
N MET A 95 5.19 -4.83 -7.41
CA MET A 95 4.26 -4.59 -6.32
C MET A 95 4.26 -5.74 -5.32
N ILE A 96 4.31 -5.42 -4.03
CA ILE A 96 4.18 -6.37 -2.93
C ILE A 96 2.97 -5.96 -2.10
N ILE A 97 2.05 -6.88 -1.82
CA ILE A 97 0.82 -6.60 -1.09
C ILE A 97 0.73 -7.49 0.15
N LEU A 98 0.56 -6.86 1.31
CA LEU A 98 0.36 -7.52 2.60
C LEU A 98 -1.08 -7.31 3.07
N TYR A 99 -1.82 -8.39 3.29
CA TYR A 99 -3.17 -8.34 3.86
C TYR A 99 -3.49 -9.60 4.66
N GLN A 100 -3.85 -9.45 5.93
CA GLN A 100 -4.25 -10.57 6.81
C GLN A 100 -3.31 -11.78 6.68
N GLN A 101 -2.04 -11.54 7.01
CA GLN A 101 -0.99 -12.54 7.04
C GLN A 101 -0.55 -12.73 8.50
N GLU A 102 -0.68 -13.96 8.99
CA GLU A 102 -0.23 -14.35 10.34
C GLU A 102 1.30 -14.29 10.42
N ASN A 103 1.97 -15.07 9.56
CA ASN A 103 3.43 -15.08 9.42
C ASN A 103 3.87 -14.04 8.40
N LYS A 104 4.08 -12.80 8.88
CA LYS A 104 4.55 -11.68 8.05
C LYS A 104 6.02 -11.90 7.64
N PRO A 105 6.40 -11.55 6.40
CA PRO A 105 7.80 -11.54 6.00
C PRO A 105 8.60 -10.51 6.82
N THR A 106 9.90 -10.74 6.94
CA THR A 106 10.79 -9.78 7.63
C THR A 106 10.98 -8.51 6.79
N GLN A 107 11.48 -7.44 7.41
CA GLN A 107 11.75 -6.20 6.69
C GLN A 107 12.83 -6.41 5.62
N GLU A 108 13.85 -7.20 5.94
CA GLU A 108 14.95 -7.56 5.06
C GLU A 108 14.45 -8.38 3.86
N GLU A 109 13.54 -9.32 4.07
CA GLU A 109 12.91 -10.09 3.00
C GLU A 109 12.12 -9.20 2.05
N LEU A 110 11.36 -8.23 2.60
CA LEU A 110 10.57 -7.29 1.80
C LEU A 110 11.48 -6.37 0.98
N ILE A 111 12.48 -5.77 1.63
CA ILE A 111 13.44 -4.87 0.98
C ILE A 111 14.22 -5.62 -0.10
N GLY A 112 14.64 -6.87 0.15
CA GLY A 112 15.34 -7.70 -0.83
C GLY A 112 14.50 -8.07 -2.06
N GLN A 113 13.17 -8.03 -1.93
CA GLN A 113 12.24 -8.23 -3.05
C GLN A 113 11.92 -6.93 -3.80
N MET A 114 12.34 -5.78 -3.30
CA MET A 114 12.04 -4.48 -3.90
C MET A 114 13.21 -3.95 -4.73
N HIS A 115 12.86 -3.17 -5.74
CA HIS A 115 13.73 -2.32 -6.55
C HIS A 115 13.26 -0.86 -6.44
N ASN A 116 13.94 0.04 -7.16
CA ASN A 116 13.76 1.49 -7.04
C ASN A 116 12.33 2.01 -7.39
N ASP A 117 11.55 1.24 -8.13
CA ASP A 117 10.17 1.60 -8.49
C ASP A 117 9.13 0.66 -7.87
N SER A 118 9.55 -0.24 -6.99
CA SER A 118 8.64 -1.16 -6.30
C SER A 118 7.72 -0.43 -5.33
N LEU A 119 6.46 -0.88 -5.28
CA LEU A 119 5.48 -0.50 -4.27
C LEU A 119 5.26 -1.64 -3.28
N LEU A 120 5.54 -1.40 -2.00
CA LEU A 120 5.03 -2.24 -0.92
C LEU A 120 3.73 -1.62 -0.35
N LEU A 121 2.65 -2.39 -0.39
CA LEU A 121 1.33 -1.98 0.08
C LEU A 121 0.90 -2.83 1.28
N VAL A 122 0.70 -2.17 2.43
CA VAL A 122 0.13 -2.79 3.64
C VAL A 122 -1.33 -2.40 3.76
N VAL A 123 -2.22 -3.39 3.77
CA VAL A 123 -3.66 -3.19 3.94
C VAL A 123 -4.01 -3.21 5.44
N ALA A 124 -4.78 -2.22 5.88
CA ALA A 124 -5.19 -2.01 7.27
C ALA A 124 -4.01 -1.94 8.27
N PRO A 125 -3.04 -1.01 8.06
CA PRO A 125 -1.84 -0.90 8.88
C PRO A 125 -2.12 -0.58 10.36
N HIS A 126 -3.23 0.11 10.65
CA HIS A 126 -3.61 0.53 12.01
C HIS A 126 -4.40 -0.52 12.81
N GLN A 127 -4.72 -1.67 12.21
CA GLN A 127 -5.28 -2.81 12.94
C GLN A 127 -4.26 -3.35 13.94
N ARG A 128 -4.74 -3.88 15.07
CA ARG A 128 -3.89 -4.31 16.19
C ARG A 128 -2.79 -5.29 15.76
N GLU A 129 -3.12 -6.22 14.86
CA GLU A 129 -2.20 -7.24 14.33
C GLU A 129 -1.12 -6.69 13.37
N ASN A 130 -1.28 -5.47 12.85
CA ASN A 130 -0.38 -4.85 11.88
C ASN A 130 0.35 -3.63 12.43
N GLU A 131 -0.10 -3.06 13.55
CA GLU A 131 0.34 -1.75 14.04
C GLU A 131 1.84 -1.70 14.34
N ASP A 132 2.37 -2.69 15.04
CA ASP A 132 3.80 -2.70 15.40
C ASP A 132 4.67 -2.96 14.18
N PHE A 133 4.23 -3.85 13.28
CA PHE A 133 4.88 -4.11 12.01
C PHE A 133 4.89 -2.86 11.10
N PHE A 134 3.78 -2.13 11.04
CA PHE A 134 3.67 -0.87 10.31
C PHE A 134 4.64 0.19 10.87
N LYS A 135 4.73 0.34 12.21
CA LYS A 135 5.68 1.28 12.83
C LYS A 135 7.12 0.93 12.49
N GLN A 136 7.47 -0.36 12.61
CA GLN A 136 8.79 -0.87 12.28
C GLN A 136 9.17 -0.56 10.81
N LEU A 137 8.28 -0.82 9.86
CA LEU A 137 8.49 -0.46 8.46
C LEU A 137 8.60 1.06 8.28
N ALA A 138 7.75 1.84 8.92
CA ALA A 138 7.76 3.30 8.79
C ALA A 138 9.03 3.94 9.36
N GLU A 139 9.64 3.34 10.39
CA GLU A 139 10.90 3.80 11.00
C GLU A 139 12.14 3.36 10.21
N ASN A 140 12.02 2.33 9.37
CA ASN A 140 13.12 1.84 8.56
C ASN A 140 13.50 2.85 7.45
N LYS A 141 14.77 3.27 7.45
CA LYS A 141 15.29 4.30 6.55
C LYS A 141 15.48 3.84 5.10
N ALA A 142 15.38 2.53 4.83
CA ALA A 142 15.37 2.03 3.46
C ALA A 142 14.15 2.53 2.66
N PHE A 143 13.01 2.73 3.34
CA PHE A 143 11.83 3.32 2.71
C PHE A 143 11.93 4.85 2.71
N THR A 144 12.24 5.38 1.53
CA THR A 144 12.37 6.82 1.27
C THR A 144 11.01 7.52 1.17
N VAL A 145 9.96 6.85 0.71
CA VAL A 145 8.62 7.44 0.69
C VAL A 145 7.66 6.52 1.40
N VAL A 146 7.02 7.04 2.44
CA VAL A 146 5.97 6.34 3.19
C VAL A 146 4.70 7.17 3.11
N ILE A 147 3.59 6.57 2.68
CA ILE A 147 2.28 7.25 2.58
C ILE A 147 1.26 6.48 3.39
N ASP A 148 0.79 7.08 4.48
CA ASP A 148 -0.31 6.56 5.30
C ASP A 148 -1.64 7.18 4.88
N THR A 149 -2.58 6.34 4.44
CA THR A 149 -3.96 6.72 4.09
C THR A 149 -5.00 6.19 5.09
N PHE A 150 -4.53 5.76 6.27
CA PHE A 150 -5.24 5.04 7.32
C PHE A 150 -5.71 3.63 6.94
N SER A 151 -6.39 3.47 5.80
CA SER A 151 -6.81 2.15 5.32
C SER A 151 -5.68 1.37 4.65
N PHE A 152 -4.66 2.08 4.14
CA PHE A 152 -3.50 1.53 3.48
C PHE A 152 -2.26 2.33 3.85
N ALA A 153 -1.12 1.65 3.93
CA ALA A 153 0.19 2.28 3.93
C ALA A 153 0.97 1.85 2.69
N LEU A 154 1.55 2.80 1.98
CA LEU A 154 2.37 2.58 0.79
C LEU A 154 3.81 2.92 1.12
N PHE A 155 4.74 2.06 0.73
CA PHE A 155 6.17 2.21 0.97
C PHE A 155 6.92 2.08 -0.34
N PHE A 156 7.87 2.98 -0.56
CA PHE A 156 8.73 2.99 -1.74
C PHE A 156 10.20 3.17 -1.35
N ILE A 157 11.07 2.49 -2.09
CA ILE A 157 12.51 2.70 -2.06
C ILE A 157 12.84 3.48 -3.33
N ARG A 158 13.19 4.76 -3.22
CA ARG A 158 13.43 5.65 -4.36
C ARG A 158 14.68 6.47 -4.11
N SER A 159 15.68 6.28 -4.96
CA SER A 159 16.96 6.99 -4.87
C SER A 159 16.88 8.46 -5.29
N GLU A 160 15.81 8.89 -5.96
CA GLU A 160 15.71 10.24 -6.53
C GLU A 160 15.22 11.32 -5.55
N GLN A 161 14.79 10.96 -4.34
CA GLN A 161 14.30 11.93 -3.35
C GLN A 161 14.73 11.57 -1.93
N GLU A 162 14.77 12.59 -1.07
CA GLU A 162 15.03 12.40 0.36
C GLU A 162 13.89 11.64 1.04
N ARG A 163 14.15 11.15 2.25
CA ARG A 163 13.15 10.40 3.00
C ARG A 163 12.01 11.32 3.46
N GLU A 164 10.80 11.04 3.00
CA GLU A 164 9.58 11.76 3.36
C GLU A 164 8.45 10.80 3.79
N CYS A 165 7.74 11.16 4.85
CA CYS A 165 6.56 10.44 5.33
C CYS A 165 5.33 11.35 5.20
N PHE A 166 4.32 10.87 4.47
CA PHE A 166 3.08 11.58 4.21
C PHE A 166 1.92 10.89 4.92
N VAL A 167 1.04 11.68 5.52
CA VAL A 167 -0.25 11.22 6.03
C VAL A 167 -1.31 11.87 5.17
N ILE A 168 -1.98 11.11 4.29
CA ILE A 168 -2.83 11.66 3.22
C ILE A 168 -4.27 11.18 3.37
N ARG A 169 -5.19 12.13 3.41
CA ARG A 169 -6.63 11.84 3.42
C ARG A 169 -7.15 11.56 2.00
N THR A 170 -7.90 10.46 1.87
CA THR A 170 -8.44 9.91 0.61
C THR A 170 -9.94 9.61 0.65
#